data_AF-A0A2R6M231-F1
#
_entry.id   AF-A0A2R6M231-F1
#
_cell.length_a   1.000
_cell.length_b   1.000
_cell.length_c   1.000
_cell.angle_alpha   90.00
_cell.angle_beta   90.00
_cell.angle_gamma   90.00
#
_symmetry.space_group_name_H-M   'P 1'
#
loop_
_entity.id
_entity.type
_entity.pdbx_description
1 polymer ?
#
loop_
_entity_poly.entity_id
_entity_poly.type
_entity_poly.pdbx_seq_one_letter_code
_entity_poly.pdbx_strand_id
1 'polypeptide(L)'
;MRSPTRREAILAGVGSISVLLAGCTGDDDDDDENGAGNGNGNGNGNGNGNGNGSVTVTDVETLDVGATTGSPAWAGHDEEAPGVIYRYGSSDITGPDADVLHDSDADVESFVGETAFETSILLQIGSIGPDTCWETVGVSELAVEDGTLTGEAKATHTGAEGCGEAITYPWVFARVVFDGPPPEDVELEITNGWGNVATVSPASIDGIDPAGLDGHVRPDGDPPILEGSLACDREGFERHPQFPEEDAVELGENGRGDDDVFGLRADDTQYALGETVRITMTNLTAEERTTGNRHKYNLQLRTEEGWQDVRGSAEMEFFEYTDEGVIHAPGEGFEWELELTDEGVVEGHFHDDLVVCPSLQPGRYRFLYWEPAVAVEFHVQE
;
A
#
# COMPACT_ATOMS: atom_id res chain seq x y z
N MET A 1 -55.21 -4.24 -10.00
CA MET A 1 -54.70 -4.36 -11.39
C MET A 1 -53.21 -4.18 -11.30
N ARG A 2 -52.45 -5.24 -11.59
CA ARG A 2 -50.99 -5.30 -11.48
C ARG A 2 -50.39 -4.83 -12.80
N SER A 3 -49.45 -3.89 -12.75
CA SER A 3 -48.64 -3.48 -13.90
C SER A 3 -47.41 -4.38 -13.99
N PRO A 4 -47.05 -4.91 -15.18
CA PRO A 4 -45.95 -5.86 -15.34
C PRO A 4 -44.57 -5.17 -15.37
N THR A 5 -43.57 -5.93 -14.94
CA THR A 5 -42.16 -5.56 -14.73
C THR A 5 -41.31 -5.70 -16.02
N ARG A 6 -40.19 -4.96 -16.07
CA ARG A 6 -39.18 -4.87 -17.14
C ARG A 6 -38.34 -6.15 -17.32
N ARG A 7 -38.97 -7.31 -17.49
CA ARG A 7 -38.31 -8.56 -17.92
C ARG A 7 -38.99 -9.02 -19.20
N GLU A 8 -38.61 -8.46 -20.36
CA GLU A 8 -38.92 -9.01 -21.71
C GLU A 8 -38.44 -8.11 -22.87
N ALA A 9 -37.25 -7.50 -22.77
CA ALA A 9 -36.67 -6.81 -23.93
C ALA A 9 -35.15 -6.84 -23.85
N ILE A 10 -34.54 -7.93 -24.33
CA ILE A 10 -33.33 -7.99 -25.16
C ILE A 10 -33.10 -9.49 -25.41
N LEU A 11 -33.63 -9.96 -26.53
CA LEU A 11 -33.45 -11.32 -27.04
C LEU A 11 -33.61 -11.24 -28.56
N ALA A 12 -32.62 -10.68 -29.27
CA ALA A 12 -32.49 -10.77 -30.73
C ALA A 12 -31.16 -10.22 -31.28
N GLY A 13 -30.30 -11.12 -31.79
CA GLY A 13 -29.26 -10.87 -32.81
C GLY A 13 -27.97 -10.20 -32.29
N VAL A 14 -26.76 -10.69 -32.55
CA VAL A 14 -26.19 -11.17 -33.82
C VAL A 14 -25.07 -12.18 -33.52
N GLY A 15 -25.06 -13.32 -34.22
CA GLY A 15 -23.95 -14.27 -34.22
C GLY A 15 -23.08 -14.14 -35.46
N SER A 16 -21.76 -14.34 -35.33
CA SER A 16 -20.73 -14.76 -36.32
C SER A 16 -19.35 -14.48 -35.70
N ILE A 17 -18.25 -15.25 -35.82
CA ILE A 17 -17.82 -16.40 -36.64
C ILE A 17 -16.67 -17.08 -35.87
N SER A 18 -16.71 -18.42 -35.74
CA SER A 18 -15.58 -19.25 -35.31
C SER A 18 -14.72 -19.60 -36.53
N VAL A 19 -13.42 -19.33 -36.48
CA VAL A 19 -12.46 -19.77 -37.51
C VAL A 19 -11.84 -21.10 -37.09
N LEU A 20 -12.12 -22.15 -37.86
CA LEU A 20 -11.44 -23.45 -37.79
C LEU A 20 -10.19 -23.39 -38.69
N LEU A 21 -9.00 -23.56 -38.11
CA LEU A 21 -7.78 -23.81 -38.88
C LEU A 21 -7.64 -25.32 -39.15
N ALA A 22 -7.82 -25.70 -40.43
CA ALA A 22 -7.58 -27.05 -40.94
C ALA A 22 -6.17 -27.15 -41.56
N GLY A 23 -5.55 -28.32 -41.40
CA GLY A 23 -4.15 -28.59 -41.73
C GLY A 23 -3.81 -28.74 -43.21
N CYS A 24 -2.51 -28.66 -43.48
CA CYS A 24 -1.90 -29.01 -44.75
C CYS A 24 -0.99 -30.23 -44.57
N THR A 25 -1.31 -31.27 -45.34
CA THR A 25 -0.58 -32.51 -45.57
C THR A 25 0.62 -32.30 -46.51
N GLY A 26 1.72 -32.99 -46.26
CA GLY A 26 2.83 -33.20 -47.19
C GLY A 26 3.60 -34.47 -46.84
N ASP A 27 3.32 -35.53 -47.59
CA ASP A 27 4.12 -36.76 -47.68
C ASP A 27 5.32 -36.52 -48.61
N ASP A 28 6.46 -37.16 -48.33
CA ASP A 28 7.18 -38.05 -49.26
C ASP A 28 8.53 -38.51 -48.65
N ASP A 29 8.59 -39.83 -48.46
CA ASP A 29 9.64 -40.80 -48.83
C ASP A 29 11.04 -40.90 -48.13
N ASP A 30 11.23 -42.13 -47.67
CA ASP A 30 12.36 -43.06 -47.85
C ASP A 30 13.48 -43.24 -46.80
N ASP A 31 13.58 -44.53 -46.43
CA ASP A 31 14.77 -45.37 -46.21
C ASP A 31 15.53 -45.37 -44.86
N ASP A 32 15.22 -46.44 -44.11
CA ASP A 32 16.11 -47.55 -43.73
C ASP A 32 16.97 -47.54 -42.44
N GLU A 33 17.02 -48.76 -41.88
CA GLU A 33 18.01 -49.38 -40.97
C GLU A 33 17.96 -49.20 -39.43
N ASN A 34 17.42 -50.27 -38.80
CA ASN A 34 17.91 -51.03 -37.64
C ASN A 34 19.01 -50.43 -36.74
N GLY A 35 18.66 -50.23 -35.46
CA GLY A 35 19.62 -50.10 -34.36
C GLY A 35 19.04 -50.55 -33.02
N ALA A 36 19.29 -51.80 -32.64
CA ALA A 36 18.98 -52.32 -31.32
C ALA A 36 19.81 -51.60 -30.24
N GLY A 37 19.15 -51.03 -29.23
CA GLY A 37 19.78 -50.42 -28.07
C GLY A 37 19.00 -50.75 -26.79
N ASN A 38 19.43 -51.80 -26.10
CA ASN A 38 19.05 -52.07 -24.71
C ASN A 38 19.55 -50.94 -23.81
N GLY A 39 18.63 -50.30 -23.06
CA GLY A 39 18.96 -49.36 -22.00
C GLY A 39 18.03 -49.53 -20.81
N ASN A 40 18.47 -50.32 -19.83
CA ASN A 40 17.89 -50.33 -18.49
C ASN A 40 18.17 -48.98 -17.81
N GLY A 41 17.13 -48.21 -17.52
CA GLY A 41 17.19 -47.02 -16.68
C GLY A 41 16.12 -47.06 -15.60
N ASN A 42 16.48 -47.58 -14.42
CA ASN A 42 15.71 -47.38 -13.19
C ASN A 42 15.87 -45.91 -12.76
N GLY A 43 14.90 -45.07 -13.14
CA GLY A 43 14.77 -43.70 -12.65
C GLY A 43 13.67 -43.62 -11.59
N ASN A 44 14.02 -43.74 -10.32
CA ASN A 44 13.19 -43.22 -9.23
C ASN A 44 13.35 -41.69 -9.25
N GLY A 45 12.62 -41.03 -10.13
CA GLY A 45 12.42 -39.59 -10.08
C GLY A 45 11.26 -39.30 -9.13
N ASN A 46 11.57 -38.91 -7.89
CA ASN A 46 10.64 -38.11 -7.10
C ASN A 46 10.64 -36.71 -7.71
N GLY A 47 9.93 -36.56 -8.83
CA GLY A 47 9.62 -35.26 -9.38
C GLY A 47 8.58 -34.60 -8.49
N ASN A 48 9.01 -33.70 -7.61
CA ASN A 48 8.16 -32.58 -7.22
C ASN A 48 8.06 -31.69 -8.47
N GLY A 49 7.23 -32.13 -9.42
CA GLY A 49 6.82 -31.27 -10.52
C GLY A 49 5.92 -30.22 -9.91
N ASN A 50 6.45 -29.02 -9.68
CA ASN A 50 5.64 -27.81 -9.60
C ASN A 50 5.09 -27.61 -11.01
N GLY A 51 3.98 -28.29 -11.30
CA GLY A 51 3.29 -28.18 -12.57
C GLY A 51 2.66 -26.81 -12.63
N ASN A 52 3.43 -25.82 -13.08
CA ASN A 52 2.89 -24.57 -13.59
C ASN A 52 2.20 -24.92 -14.92
N GLY A 53 1.03 -25.57 -14.83
CA GLY A 53 0.12 -25.59 -15.96
C GLY A 53 -0.15 -24.13 -16.29
N SER A 54 -0.01 -23.74 -17.55
CA SER A 54 -0.32 -22.36 -17.94
C SER A 54 -1.80 -22.14 -17.64
N VAL A 55 -2.09 -21.37 -16.61
CA VAL A 55 -3.45 -20.97 -16.26
C VAL A 55 -3.93 -20.01 -17.34
N THR A 56 -5.17 -20.15 -17.77
CA THR A 56 -5.77 -19.30 -18.79
C THR A 56 -7.07 -18.68 -18.31
N VAL A 57 -7.37 -17.46 -18.79
CA VAL A 57 -8.66 -16.82 -18.57
C VAL A 57 -9.71 -17.57 -19.40
N THR A 58 -10.76 -18.04 -18.74
CA THR A 58 -11.85 -18.81 -19.35
C THR A 58 -13.12 -18.02 -19.51
N ASP A 59 -13.36 -17.06 -18.61
CA ASP A 59 -14.52 -16.19 -18.63
C ASP A 59 -14.23 -14.88 -17.91
N VAL A 60 -14.92 -13.83 -18.35
CA VAL A 60 -14.84 -12.49 -17.75
C VAL A 60 -16.24 -11.91 -17.69
N GLU A 61 -16.70 -11.65 -16.47
CA GLU A 61 -17.96 -10.96 -16.23
C GLU A 61 -17.68 -9.62 -15.57
N THR A 62 -18.44 -8.59 -15.96
CA THR A 62 -18.31 -7.25 -15.40
C THR A 62 -19.63 -6.76 -14.83
N LEU A 63 -19.55 -6.01 -13.73
CA LEU A 63 -20.66 -5.27 -13.16
C LEU A 63 -20.25 -3.81 -13.07
N ASP A 64 -20.97 -2.97 -13.80
CA ASP A 64 -20.85 -1.52 -13.72
C ASP A 64 -21.41 -1.03 -12.38
N VAL A 65 -20.58 -0.33 -11.61
CA VAL A 65 -20.95 0.24 -10.30
C VAL A 65 -21.40 1.70 -10.45
N GLY A 66 -21.19 2.30 -11.62
CA GLY A 66 -21.46 3.70 -11.91
C GLY A 66 -20.33 4.62 -11.47
N ALA A 67 -20.63 5.92 -11.39
CA ALA A 67 -19.64 6.94 -11.07
C ALA A 67 -20.04 7.82 -9.88
N THR A 68 -19.04 8.21 -9.10
CA THR A 68 -19.17 9.21 -8.03
C THR A 68 -18.58 10.54 -8.46
N THR A 69 -18.97 11.61 -7.76
CA THR A 69 -18.40 12.97 -7.94
C THR A 69 -17.57 13.41 -6.75
N GLY A 70 -17.63 12.68 -5.63
CA GLY A 70 -16.69 12.85 -4.52
C GLY A 70 -15.39 12.13 -4.84
N SER A 71 -14.26 12.76 -4.52
CA SER A 71 -12.94 12.15 -4.73
C SER A 71 -12.84 10.88 -3.89
N PRO A 72 -12.56 9.72 -4.51
CA PRO A 72 -12.18 8.52 -3.78
C PRO A 72 -10.81 8.72 -3.10
N ALA A 73 -10.51 7.86 -2.12
CA ALA A 73 -9.31 7.96 -1.31
C ALA A 73 -8.05 7.96 -2.18
N TRP A 74 -7.92 7.00 -3.09
CA TRP A 74 -6.76 6.88 -3.98
C TRP A 74 -6.50 8.14 -4.81
N ALA A 75 -7.56 8.80 -5.32
CA ALA A 75 -7.41 9.96 -6.18
C ALA A 75 -7.03 11.23 -5.41
N GLY A 76 -7.26 11.25 -4.09
CA GLY A 76 -6.73 12.31 -3.22
C GLY A 76 -5.25 12.12 -2.88
N HIS A 77 -4.71 10.91 -3.07
CA HIS A 77 -3.35 10.55 -2.68
C HIS A 77 -2.38 10.66 -3.86
N ASP A 78 -2.79 10.17 -5.02
CA ASP A 78 -2.04 10.30 -6.26
C ASP A 78 -2.91 11.01 -7.31
N GLU A 79 -2.77 12.33 -7.39
CA GLU A 79 -3.49 13.15 -8.37
C GLU A 79 -3.07 12.86 -9.83
N GLU A 80 -1.92 12.20 -10.04
CA GLU A 80 -1.41 11.84 -11.36
C GLU A 80 -1.87 10.45 -11.81
N ALA A 81 -2.29 9.58 -10.87
CA ALA A 81 -2.76 8.24 -11.16
C ALA A 81 -4.00 8.24 -12.09
N PRO A 82 -3.99 7.47 -13.19
CA PRO A 82 -5.14 7.36 -14.08
C PRO A 82 -6.27 6.47 -13.52
N GLY A 83 -6.04 5.74 -12.43
CA GLY A 83 -7.00 4.84 -11.81
C GLY A 83 -6.39 4.01 -10.69
N VAL A 84 -7.21 3.12 -10.13
CA VAL A 84 -6.85 2.17 -9.05
C VAL A 84 -7.41 0.80 -9.35
N ILE A 85 -6.81 -0.23 -8.77
CA ILE A 85 -7.32 -1.60 -8.75
C ILE A 85 -7.34 -2.06 -7.29
N TYR A 86 -8.43 -2.64 -6.83
CA TYR A 86 -8.47 -3.43 -5.60
C TYR A 86 -8.75 -4.89 -5.96
N ARG A 87 -8.00 -5.81 -5.35
CA ARG A 87 -8.18 -7.25 -5.53
C ARG A 87 -8.79 -7.86 -4.28
N TYR A 88 -9.88 -8.61 -4.45
CA TYR A 88 -10.55 -9.31 -3.37
C TYR A 88 -10.28 -10.81 -3.43
N GLY A 89 -9.84 -11.37 -2.32
CA GLY A 89 -9.67 -12.81 -2.11
C GLY A 89 -10.85 -13.49 -1.42
N SER A 90 -11.87 -12.73 -1.03
CA SER A 90 -13.08 -13.25 -0.38
C SER A 90 -14.30 -12.39 -0.68
N SER A 91 -15.48 -12.85 -0.26
CA SER A 91 -16.73 -12.09 -0.38
C SER A 91 -16.85 -10.95 0.63
N ASP A 92 -15.91 -10.83 1.57
CA ASP A 92 -15.84 -9.70 2.50
C ASP A 92 -15.11 -8.56 1.79
N ILE A 93 -15.88 -7.59 1.32
CA ILE A 93 -15.38 -6.44 0.57
C ILE A 93 -15.07 -5.32 1.56
N THR A 94 -13.78 -5.08 1.77
CA THR A 94 -13.25 -4.07 2.68
C THR A 94 -12.25 -3.15 1.94
N GLY A 95 -11.77 -2.11 2.61
CA GLY A 95 -10.73 -1.22 2.09
C GLY A 95 -11.20 0.22 1.86
N PRO A 96 -10.28 1.11 1.44
CA PRO A 96 -10.45 2.58 1.47
C PRO A 96 -11.63 3.10 0.66
N ASP A 97 -11.96 2.44 -0.45
CA ASP A 97 -13.03 2.85 -1.36
C ASP A 97 -14.16 1.82 -1.42
N ALA A 98 -14.28 0.97 -0.38
CA ALA A 98 -15.43 0.08 -0.26
C ALA A 98 -16.73 0.89 -0.12
N ASP A 99 -16.71 2.07 0.51
CA ASP A 99 -17.89 2.93 0.65
C ASP A 99 -18.43 3.51 -0.68
N VAL A 100 -17.59 3.55 -1.73
CA VAL A 100 -18.03 3.89 -3.09
C VAL A 100 -19.02 2.84 -3.59
N LEU A 101 -18.84 1.60 -3.14
CA LEU A 101 -19.80 0.54 -3.34
C LEU A 101 -20.98 0.89 -2.44
N HIS A 102 -22.11 1.18 -3.07
CA HIS A 102 -23.36 1.17 -2.33
C HIS A 102 -23.61 -0.28 -1.91
N ASP A 103 -23.03 -0.74 -0.79
CA ASP A 103 -23.12 -2.11 -0.25
C ASP A 103 -24.55 -2.68 -0.19
N SER A 104 -25.55 -1.80 -0.27
CA SER A 104 -26.97 -2.14 -0.34
C SER A 104 -27.54 -2.40 -1.75
N ASP A 105 -26.75 -2.34 -2.82
CA ASP A 105 -27.22 -2.68 -4.16
C ASP A 105 -27.20 -4.21 -4.31
N ALA A 106 -28.40 -4.78 -4.46
CA ALA A 106 -28.59 -6.22 -4.57
C ALA A 106 -27.81 -6.85 -5.73
N ASP A 107 -27.49 -6.05 -6.76
CA ASP A 107 -26.68 -6.49 -7.89
C ASP A 107 -25.21 -6.66 -7.49
N VAL A 108 -24.64 -5.79 -6.65
CA VAL A 108 -23.28 -5.92 -6.10
C VAL A 108 -23.18 -7.11 -5.15
N GLU A 109 -24.10 -7.22 -4.19
CA GLU A 109 -24.14 -8.36 -3.25
C GLU A 109 -24.22 -9.70 -3.99
N SER A 110 -25.07 -9.79 -5.03
CA SER A 110 -25.21 -10.99 -5.85
C SER A 110 -23.95 -11.28 -6.65
N PHE A 111 -23.35 -10.25 -7.27
CA PHE A 111 -22.15 -10.43 -8.09
C PHE A 111 -20.96 -10.91 -7.26
N VAL A 112 -20.71 -10.28 -6.10
CA VAL A 112 -19.66 -10.69 -5.17
C VAL A 112 -19.93 -12.10 -4.64
N GLY A 113 -21.15 -12.36 -4.16
CA GLY A 113 -21.53 -13.64 -3.55
C GLY A 113 -21.53 -14.83 -4.50
N GLU A 114 -21.68 -14.62 -5.81
CA GLU A 114 -21.57 -15.66 -6.83
C GLU A 114 -20.12 -15.99 -7.23
N THR A 115 -19.13 -15.24 -6.73
CA THR A 115 -17.72 -15.43 -7.09
C THR A 115 -17.12 -16.68 -6.42
N ALA A 116 -16.56 -17.58 -7.22
CA ALA A 116 -15.83 -18.75 -6.76
C ALA A 116 -14.33 -18.44 -6.62
N PHE A 117 -13.93 -17.87 -5.48
CA PHE A 117 -12.58 -17.37 -5.21
C PHE A 117 -11.46 -18.43 -5.30
N GLU A 118 -11.78 -19.72 -5.32
CA GLU A 118 -10.80 -20.79 -5.55
C GLU A 118 -10.28 -20.84 -7.00
N THR A 119 -11.04 -20.27 -7.94
CA THR A 119 -10.77 -20.30 -9.39
C THR A 119 -11.02 -18.97 -10.07
N SER A 120 -11.32 -17.93 -9.30
CA SER A 120 -11.62 -16.60 -9.80
C SER A 120 -10.91 -15.55 -8.95
N ILE A 121 -10.62 -14.41 -9.56
CA ILE A 121 -10.38 -13.18 -8.81
C ILE A 121 -11.53 -12.21 -9.02
N LEU A 122 -11.78 -11.37 -8.02
CA LEU A 122 -12.65 -10.23 -8.14
C LEU A 122 -11.82 -8.96 -8.06
N LEU A 123 -11.90 -8.12 -9.08
CA LEU A 123 -11.23 -6.82 -9.15
C LEU A 123 -12.28 -5.71 -9.07
N GLN A 124 -12.08 -4.72 -8.20
CA GLN A 124 -12.74 -3.42 -8.30
C GLN A 124 -11.77 -2.46 -9.00
N ILE A 125 -12.19 -1.87 -10.10
CA ILE A 125 -11.35 -1.01 -10.92
C ILE A 125 -12.01 0.37 -11.00
N GLY A 126 -11.26 1.39 -10.60
CA GLY A 126 -11.67 2.79 -10.66
C GLY A 126 -10.83 3.57 -11.68
N SER A 127 -11.43 4.58 -12.31
CA SER A 127 -10.70 5.54 -13.15
C SER A 127 -11.28 6.94 -12.97
N ILE A 128 -10.86 7.90 -13.80
CA ILE A 128 -11.28 9.31 -13.70
C ILE A 128 -11.88 9.79 -15.02
N GLY A 129 -12.95 10.56 -14.91
CA GLY A 129 -13.69 11.19 -15.99
C GLY A 129 -13.67 12.73 -15.91
N PRO A 130 -13.45 13.43 -17.03
CA PRO A 130 -13.48 14.91 -17.08
C PRO A 130 -14.82 15.57 -16.73
N ASP A 131 -15.94 14.87 -16.92
CA ASP A 131 -17.29 15.40 -16.80
C ASP A 131 -18.30 14.30 -16.45
N THR A 132 -19.55 14.68 -16.16
CA THR A 132 -20.58 13.72 -15.75
C THR A 132 -21.04 12.73 -16.82
N CYS A 133 -20.48 12.74 -18.03
CA CYS A 133 -20.76 11.73 -19.05
C CYS A 133 -19.76 10.57 -19.04
N TRP A 134 -18.73 10.63 -18.19
CA TRP A 134 -17.82 9.51 -17.95
C TRP A 134 -18.31 8.71 -16.75
N GLU A 135 -19.14 7.71 -17.02
CA GLU A 135 -19.89 6.99 -15.98
C GLU A 135 -19.42 5.54 -15.76
N THR A 136 -18.63 4.99 -16.68
CA THR A 136 -18.28 3.55 -16.66
C THR A 136 -16.80 3.33 -16.98
N VAL A 137 -16.29 2.15 -16.58
CA VAL A 137 -14.96 1.65 -16.97
C VAL A 137 -15.15 0.38 -17.79
N GLY A 138 -14.61 0.36 -19.01
CA GLY A 138 -14.57 -0.83 -19.85
C GLY A 138 -13.32 -1.65 -19.53
N VAL A 139 -13.47 -2.97 -19.41
CA VAL A 139 -12.36 -3.92 -19.18
C VAL A 139 -12.22 -4.84 -20.39
N SER A 140 -11.00 -5.02 -20.89
CA SER A 140 -10.72 -5.81 -22.09
C SER A 140 -9.34 -6.45 -22.07
N GLU A 141 -9.10 -7.34 -23.02
CA GLU A 141 -7.78 -7.94 -23.29
C GLU A 141 -7.16 -8.69 -22.10
N LEU A 142 -7.99 -9.20 -21.18
CA LEU A 142 -7.53 -9.95 -20.03
C LEU A 142 -6.89 -11.30 -20.43
N ALA A 143 -5.64 -11.50 -20.04
CA ALA A 143 -4.86 -12.71 -20.30
C ALA A 143 -3.87 -12.97 -19.17
N VAL A 144 -3.36 -14.21 -19.06
CA VAL A 144 -2.27 -14.53 -18.13
C VAL A 144 -0.96 -14.56 -18.91
N GLU A 145 -0.04 -13.67 -18.56
CA GLU A 145 1.28 -13.55 -19.16
C GLU A 145 2.34 -13.70 -18.06
N ASP A 146 3.26 -14.65 -18.23
CA ASP A 146 4.33 -14.92 -17.25
C ASP A 146 3.86 -15.12 -15.79
N GLY A 147 2.62 -15.60 -15.60
CA GLY A 147 2.03 -15.83 -14.28
C GLY A 147 1.31 -14.63 -13.67
N THR A 148 1.22 -13.52 -14.42
CA THR A 148 0.51 -12.28 -14.04
C THR A 148 -0.76 -12.15 -14.88
N LEU A 149 -1.89 -11.77 -14.27
CA LEU A 149 -3.05 -11.34 -15.04
C LEU A 149 -2.79 -9.94 -15.61
N THR A 150 -2.74 -9.83 -16.93
CA THR A 150 -2.61 -8.56 -17.66
C THR A 150 -3.87 -8.22 -18.43
N GLY A 151 -4.04 -6.94 -18.80
CA GLY A 151 -5.08 -6.46 -19.70
C GLY A 151 -5.31 -4.96 -19.60
N GLU A 152 -6.47 -4.49 -20.08
CA GLU A 152 -6.77 -3.06 -20.19
C GLU A 152 -8.03 -2.68 -19.40
N ALA A 153 -8.00 -1.51 -18.76
CA ALA A 153 -9.18 -0.85 -18.22
C ALA A 153 -9.25 0.61 -18.67
N LYS A 154 -10.41 1.07 -19.15
CA LYS A 154 -10.55 2.39 -19.74
C LYS A 154 -11.83 3.08 -19.30
N ALA A 155 -11.71 4.30 -18.76
CA ALA A 155 -12.87 5.16 -18.56
C ALA A 155 -13.61 5.35 -19.89
N THR A 156 -14.94 5.30 -19.89
CA THR A 156 -15.72 5.47 -21.12
C THR A 156 -16.73 6.59 -21.00
N HIS A 157 -16.82 7.37 -22.08
CA HIS A 157 -17.81 8.44 -22.22
C HIS A 157 -19.10 7.86 -22.82
N THR A 158 -20.24 8.11 -22.17
CA THR A 158 -21.55 7.55 -22.56
C THR A 158 -22.09 8.08 -23.89
N GLY A 159 -21.53 9.19 -24.39
CA GLY A 159 -21.95 9.84 -25.63
C GLY A 159 -23.21 10.69 -25.48
N ALA A 160 -23.67 10.90 -24.24
CA ALA A 160 -24.81 11.76 -23.94
C ALA A 160 -24.50 13.23 -24.23
N GLU A 161 -25.54 13.99 -24.57
CA GLU A 161 -25.45 15.46 -24.66
C GLU A 161 -25.76 16.09 -23.30
N GLY A 162 -25.11 17.20 -22.95
CA GLY A 162 -25.42 17.97 -21.75
C GLY A 162 -24.70 17.51 -20.48
N CYS A 163 -23.45 17.05 -20.61
CA CYS A 163 -22.59 16.69 -19.49
C CYS A 163 -22.37 17.88 -18.55
N GLY A 164 -22.46 17.63 -17.24
CA GLY A 164 -22.10 18.60 -16.21
C GLY A 164 -20.59 18.73 -16.09
N GLU A 165 -20.10 19.95 -15.85
CA GLU A 165 -18.68 20.25 -15.68
C GLU A 165 -18.19 19.85 -14.27
N ALA A 166 -18.18 18.54 -13.98
CA ALA A 166 -17.69 17.99 -12.72
C ALA A 166 -16.91 16.70 -12.98
N ILE A 167 -15.71 16.59 -12.38
CA ILE A 167 -14.91 15.36 -12.44
C ILE A 167 -15.73 14.21 -11.85
N THR A 168 -15.65 13.06 -12.51
CA THR A 168 -16.27 11.82 -12.05
C THR A 168 -15.25 10.72 -11.83
N TYR A 169 -15.62 9.76 -11.00
CA TYR A 169 -14.82 8.57 -10.74
C TYR A 169 -15.69 7.35 -11.04
N PRO A 170 -15.66 6.82 -12.29
CA PRO A 170 -16.38 5.62 -12.67
C PRO A 170 -15.71 4.34 -12.13
N TRP A 171 -16.54 3.35 -11.80
CA TRP A 171 -16.12 2.09 -11.17
C TRP A 171 -16.74 0.87 -11.85
N VAL A 172 -15.97 -0.21 -11.91
CA VAL A 172 -16.43 -1.51 -12.42
C VAL A 172 -15.88 -2.64 -11.56
N PHE A 173 -16.70 -3.65 -11.31
CA PHE A 173 -16.22 -4.95 -10.87
C PHE A 173 -15.93 -5.83 -12.07
N ALA A 174 -14.79 -6.52 -12.05
CA ALA A 174 -14.45 -7.57 -13.00
C ALA A 174 -14.20 -8.88 -12.25
N ARG A 175 -15.04 -9.88 -12.54
CA ARG A 175 -14.83 -11.26 -12.12
C ARG A 175 -14.13 -12.00 -13.24
N VAL A 176 -12.90 -12.45 -12.99
CA VAL A 176 -12.06 -13.15 -13.96
C VAL A 176 -11.93 -14.60 -13.53
N VAL A 177 -12.37 -15.52 -14.39
CA VAL A 177 -12.44 -16.96 -14.08
C VAL A 177 -11.34 -17.69 -14.82
N PHE A 178 -10.65 -18.59 -14.11
CA PHE A 178 -9.50 -19.33 -14.62
C PHE A 178 -9.77 -20.84 -14.70
N ASP A 179 -9.05 -21.53 -15.58
CA ASP A 179 -9.07 -23.01 -15.67
C ASP A 179 -8.21 -23.71 -14.60
N GLY A 180 -7.64 -22.95 -13.67
CA GLY A 180 -6.80 -23.40 -12.56
C GLY A 180 -6.77 -22.38 -11.42
N PRO A 181 -5.84 -22.53 -10.46
CA PRO A 181 -5.62 -21.53 -9.41
C PRO A 181 -5.35 -20.16 -10.01
N PRO A 182 -5.96 -19.07 -9.52
CA PRO A 182 -5.72 -17.75 -10.06
C PRO A 182 -4.26 -17.31 -9.89
N PRO A 183 -3.73 -16.47 -10.80
CA PRO A 183 -2.42 -15.85 -10.62
C PRO A 183 -2.39 -15.00 -9.35
N GLU A 184 -1.21 -14.91 -8.72
CA GLU A 184 -0.99 -14.07 -7.53
C GLU A 184 -0.88 -12.60 -7.92
N ASP A 185 -0.29 -12.32 -9.07
CA ASP A 185 -0.01 -10.99 -9.58
C ASP A 185 -1.07 -10.52 -10.59
N VAL A 186 -1.35 -9.21 -10.58
CA VAL A 186 -2.25 -8.53 -11.50
C VAL A 186 -1.61 -7.20 -11.91
N GLU A 187 -1.61 -6.89 -13.20
CA GLU A 187 -1.15 -5.62 -13.75
C GLU A 187 -2.06 -5.21 -14.90
N LEU A 188 -2.83 -4.11 -14.74
CA LEU A 188 -3.68 -3.62 -15.83
C LEU A 188 -3.19 -2.27 -16.35
N GLU A 189 -3.26 -2.06 -17.66
CA GLU A 189 -3.08 -0.73 -18.25
C GLU A 189 -4.38 0.07 -18.07
N ILE A 190 -4.35 1.11 -17.25
CA ILE A 190 -5.50 1.98 -17.02
C ILE A 190 -5.39 3.26 -17.85
N THR A 191 -6.43 3.55 -18.65
CA THR A 191 -6.58 4.80 -19.38
C THR A 191 -7.72 5.66 -18.81
N ASN A 192 -7.41 6.86 -18.31
CA ASN A 192 -8.42 7.81 -17.82
C ASN A 192 -9.10 8.60 -18.96
N GLY A 193 -10.11 9.40 -18.62
CA GLY A 193 -10.89 10.18 -19.58
C GLY A 193 -10.13 11.34 -20.25
N TRP A 194 -8.95 11.70 -19.76
CA TRP A 194 -8.02 12.61 -20.46
C TRP A 194 -7.03 11.88 -21.38
N GLY A 195 -7.00 10.55 -21.34
CA GLY A 195 -6.08 9.72 -22.11
C GLY A 195 -4.71 9.52 -21.46
N ASN A 196 -4.57 9.82 -20.16
CA ASN A 196 -3.38 9.41 -19.42
C ASN A 196 -3.42 7.89 -19.21
N VAL A 197 -2.27 7.25 -19.32
CA VAL A 197 -2.12 5.80 -19.29
C VAL A 197 -1.03 5.41 -18.29
N ALA A 198 -1.29 4.42 -17.45
CA ALA A 198 -0.29 3.80 -16.59
C ALA A 198 -0.59 2.31 -16.39
N THR A 199 0.46 1.52 -16.22
CA THR A 199 0.33 0.15 -15.71
C THR A 199 0.14 0.22 -14.20
N VAL A 200 -0.94 -0.37 -13.71
CA VAL A 200 -1.36 -0.32 -12.31
C VAL A 200 -1.46 -1.74 -11.77
N SER A 201 -0.86 -1.98 -10.61
CA SER A 201 -1.05 -3.20 -9.82
C SER A 201 -2.11 -2.94 -8.74
N PRO A 202 -2.77 -4.00 -8.19
CA PRO A 202 -3.70 -3.84 -7.09
C PRO A 202 -3.10 -3.06 -5.92
N ALA A 203 -3.79 -2.01 -5.50
CA ALA A 203 -3.57 -1.40 -4.20
C ALA A 203 -3.94 -2.41 -3.11
N SER A 204 -3.14 -2.42 -2.04
CA SER A 204 -3.41 -3.34 -0.93
C SER A 204 -4.66 -2.90 -0.18
N ILE A 205 -5.64 -3.81 -0.09
CA ILE A 205 -6.85 -3.62 0.73
C ILE A 205 -6.55 -3.84 2.23
N ASP A 206 -5.47 -4.55 2.54
CA ASP A 206 -5.04 -4.87 3.90
C ASP A 206 -3.98 -3.87 4.41
N GLY A 207 -3.46 -3.00 3.53
CA GLY A 207 -2.39 -2.06 3.84
C GLY A 207 -0.99 -2.54 3.46
N ILE A 208 0.05 -1.82 3.86
CA ILE A 208 1.45 -2.10 3.58
C ILE A 208 1.98 -3.08 4.62
N ASP A 209 2.62 -4.17 4.18
CA ASP A 209 3.34 -5.07 5.08
C ASP A 209 4.55 -4.34 5.69
N PRO A 210 4.63 -4.17 7.02
CA PRO A 210 5.75 -3.51 7.69
C PRO A 210 7.10 -4.19 7.40
N ALA A 211 7.12 -5.50 7.14
CA ALA A 211 8.35 -6.22 6.80
C ALA A 211 8.92 -5.81 5.43
N GLY A 212 8.11 -5.18 4.57
CA GLY A 212 8.50 -4.65 3.27
C GLY A 212 9.02 -3.20 3.30
N LEU A 213 8.96 -2.51 4.44
CA LEU A 213 9.45 -1.14 4.56
C LEU A 213 10.99 -1.07 4.52
N ASP A 214 11.51 -0.08 3.80
CA ASP A 214 12.94 0.25 3.79
C ASP A 214 13.41 0.80 5.15
N GLY A 215 14.67 0.51 5.51
CA GLY A 215 15.33 0.99 6.72
C GLY A 215 15.24 0.00 7.89
N HIS A 216 15.43 0.52 9.10
CA HIS A 216 15.72 -0.27 10.29
C HIS A 216 14.96 0.22 11.53
N VAL A 217 14.57 -0.74 12.38
CA VAL A 217 13.89 -0.46 13.66
C VAL A 217 14.87 -0.23 14.80
N ARG A 218 15.92 -1.07 14.88
CA ARG A 218 16.94 -0.99 15.94
C ARG A 218 18.22 -1.72 15.54
N PRO A 219 19.39 -1.29 16.03
CA PRO A 219 20.62 -2.07 15.94
C PRO A 219 20.58 -3.31 16.83
N ASP A 220 21.24 -4.38 16.39
CA ASP A 220 21.46 -5.60 17.16
C ASP A 220 22.31 -5.37 18.42
N GLY A 221 22.12 -6.24 19.41
CA GLY A 221 22.91 -6.28 20.65
C GLY A 221 22.43 -5.30 21.73
N ASP A 222 23.00 -5.45 22.92
CA ASP A 222 22.70 -4.56 24.04
C ASP A 222 23.34 -3.18 23.81
N PRO A 223 22.61 -2.10 24.09
CA PRO A 223 23.14 -0.76 23.89
C PRO A 223 24.29 -0.43 24.84
N PRO A 224 25.26 0.40 24.40
CA PRO A 224 26.08 1.13 25.35
C PRO A 224 25.15 2.02 26.20
N ILE A 225 25.21 1.84 27.52
CA ILE A 225 24.47 2.65 28.50
C ILE A 225 25.39 3.74 28.99
N LEU A 226 24.95 4.99 28.91
CA LEU A 226 25.65 6.11 29.54
C LEU A 226 25.54 6.01 31.07
N GLU A 227 26.68 6.03 31.77
CA GLU A 227 26.71 6.02 33.23
C GLU A 227 26.04 7.27 33.82
N GLY A 228 25.21 7.11 34.85
CA GLY A 228 24.44 8.19 35.45
C GLY A 228 23.29 8.69 34.58
N SER A 229 23.05 9.99 34.61
CA SER A 229 22.01 10.68 33.85
C SER A 229 22.60 11.78 32.98
N LEU A 230 21.81 12.25 32.02
CA LEU A 230 22.11 13.46 31.28
C LEU A 230 22.00 14.67 32.21
N ALA A 231 23.10 15.01 32.88
CA ALA A 231 23.18 16.15 33.76
C ALA A 231 23.45 17.44 32.95
N CYS A 232 22.63 18.47 33.17
CA CYS A 232 22.85 19.80 32.62
C CYS A 232 23.17 20.78 33.77
N ASP A 233 24.33 21.44 33.70
CA ASP A 233 24.77 22.39 34.73
C ASP A 233 24.12 23.80 34.61
N ARG A 234 23.25 24.00 33.60
CA ARG A 234 22.58 25.29 33.39
C ARG A 234 21.47 25.47 34.44
N GLU A 235 21.55 26.56 35.19
CA GLU A 235 20.52 26.91 36.17
C GLU A 235 19.16 27.08 35.49
N GLY A 236 18.11 26.49 36.08
CA GLY A 236 16.75 26.58 35.54
C GLY A 236 16.49 25.71 34.30
N PHE A 237 17.45 24.86 33.87
CA PHE A 237 17.24 23.98 32.73
C PHE A 237 16.20 22.91 33.03
N GLU A 238 15.16 22.88 32.21
CA GLU A 238 14.14 21.86 32.18
C GLU A 238 14.27 21.03 30.90
N ARG A 239 14.37 19.72 31.06
CA ARG A 239 14.45 18.78 29.94
C ARG A 239 13.12 18.77 29.20
N HIS A 240 13.18 18.65 27.88
CA HIS A 240 11.98 18.55 27.05
C HIS A 240 11.09 17.42 27.57
N PRO A 241 9.77 17.64 27.70
CA PRO A 241 8.87 16.64 28.25
C PRO A 241 8.91 15.36 27.40
N GLN A 242 8.73 14.24 28.07
CA GLN A 242 8.81 12.91 27.46
C GLN A 242 7.42 12.29 27.46
N PHE A 243 6.92 11.98 26.28
CA PHE A 243 5.63 11.33 26.08
C PHE A 243 5.75 10.25 25.00
N PRO A 244 4.94 9.19 25.05
CA PRO A 244 4.09 8.78 26.19
C PRO A 244 4.94 8.19 27.35
N GLU A 245 4.28 7.57 28.33
CA GLU A 245 4.96 6.74 29.34
C GLU A 245 5.69 5.55 28.68
N GLU A 246 6.78 5.08 29.29
CA GLU A 246 7.70 4.09 28.69
C GLU A 246 7.02 2.77 28.31
N ASP A 247 5.99 2.33 29.04
CA ASP A 247 5.25 1.10 28.79
C ASP A 247 4.27 1.19 27.60
N ALA A 248 4.01 2.40 27.11
CA ALA A 248 3.21 2.66 25.92
C ALA A 248 4.05 2.82 24.65
N VAL A 249 5.39 2.79 24.75
CA VAL A 249 6.28 2.94 23.59
C VAL A 249 6.37 1.63 22.82
N GLU A 250 5.97 1.67 21.56
CA GLU A 250 6.09 0.55 20.61
C GLU A 250 7.29 0.80 19.67
N LEU A 251 8.05 -0.25 19.34
CA LEU A 251 9.23 -0.14 18.49
C LEU A 251 8.91 -0.61 17.08
N GLY A 252 9.24 0.20 16.08
CA GLY A 252 9.08 -0.11 14.67
C GLY A 252 7.67 0.10 14.17
N GLU A 253 6.68 -0.44 14.85
CA GLU A 253 5.26 -0.34 14.48
C GLU A 253 4.45 0.08 15.69
N ASN A 254 3.34 0.78 15.47
CA ASN A 254 2.33 0.99 16.51
C ASN A 254 0.98 0.38 16.12
N GLY A 255 0.24 -0.13 17.10
CA GLY A 255 -1.04 -0.78 16.87
C GLY A 255 -1.56 -1.48 18.12
N ARG A 256 -2.87 -1.51 18.33
CA ARG A 256 -3.45 -2.32 19.41
C ARG A 256 -3.79 -3.72 18.89
N GLY A 257 -2.88 -4.68 19.06
CA GLY A 257 -3.13 -6.07 18.71
C GLY A 257 -2.49 -6.46 17.38
N ASP A 258 -3.27 -7.01 16.45
CA ASP A 258 -2.78 -7.54 15.17
C ASP A 258 -2.83 -6.50 14.02
N ASP A 259 -3.27 -5.27 14.29
CA ASP A 259 -3.44 -4.21 13.28
C ASP A 259 -2.39 -3.11 13.45
N ASP A 260 -1.25 -3.24 12.78
CA ASP A 260 -0.21 -2.20 12.70
C ASP A 260 -0.74 -1.00 11.90
N VAL A 261 -0.61 0.21 12.46
CA VAL A 261 -1.18 1.45 11.90
C VAL A 261 -0.11 2.32 11.25
N PHE A 262 0.99 2.60 11.95
CA PHE A 262 2.16 3.25 11.35
C PHE A 262 3.43 2.46 11.62
N GLY A 263 4.30 2.45 10.61
CA GLY A 263 5.66 1.95 10.70
C GLY A 263 6.63 3.14 10.79
N LEU A 264 7.69 3.01 11.60
CA LEU A 264 8.77 3.96 11.74
C LEU A 264 10.09 3.25 11.43
N ARG A 265 10.94 3.90 10.63
CA ARG A 265 12.24 3.38 10.20
C ARG A 265 13.30 4.46 10.25
N ALA A 266 14.51 4.09 10.67
CA ALA A 266 15.73 4.87 10.43
C ALA A 266 16.45 4.31 9.19
N ASP A 267 17.11 5.14 8.41
CA ASP A 267 17.79 4.71 7.17
C ASP A 267 19.00 3.79 7.40
N ASP A 268 19.69 3.98 8.53
CA ASP A 268 20.72 3.09 9.08
C ASP A 268 20.53 2.90 10.61
N THR A 269 21.29 1.99 11.19
CA THR A 269 21.38 1.71 12.62
C THR A 269 22.63 2.32 13.27
N GLN A 270 23.60 2.81 12.50
CA GLN A 270 24.84 3.36 13.05
C GLN A 270 25.22 4.67 12.37
N TYR A 271 25.52 5.67 13.18
CA TYR A 271 25.92 7.00 12.74
C TYR A 271 27.12 7.49 13.54
N ALA A 272 27.90 8.40 12.96
CA ALA A 272 28.84 9.25 13.69
C ALA A 272 28.18 10.57 14.10
N LEU A 273 28.73 11.23 15.13
CA LEU A 273 28.37 12.62 15.42
C LEU A 273 28.63 13.50 14.19
N GLY A 274 27.68 14.37 13.87
CA GLY A 274 27.70 15.19 12.67
C GLY A 274 27.14 14.55 11.40
N GLU A 275 26.81 13.26 11.41
CA GLU A 275 26.04 12.64 10.32
C GLU A 275 24.56 12.97 10.44
N THR A 276 23.83 12.80 9.34
CA THR A 276 22.37 13.00 9.29
C THR A 276 21.67 11.66 9.37
N VAL A 277 20.77 11.51 10.34
CA VAL A 277 19.83 10.39 10.40
C VAL A 277 18.55 10.77 9.67
N ARG A 278 18.07 9.92 8.76
CA ARG A 278 16.75 10.04 8.14
C ARG A 278 15.79 9.08 8.81
N ILE A 279 14.64 9.61 9.22
CA ILE A 279 13.59 8.85 9.87
C ILE A 279 12.32 9.02 9.07
N THR A 280 11.70 7.91 8.72
CA THR A 280 10.48 7.87 7.93
C THR A 280 9.39 7.17 8.72
N MET A 281 8.24 7.83 8.87
CA MET A 281 7.00 7.24 9.33
C MET A 281 6.09 6.98 8.14
N THR A 282 5.41 5.84 8.13
CA THR A 282 4.56 5.40 7.02
C THR A 282 3.24 4.88 7.58
N ASN A 283 2.10 5.38 7.08
CA ASN A 283 0.79 4.79 7.32
C ASN A 283 0.74 3.42 6.64
N LEU A 284 0.65 2.38 7.45
CA LEU A 284 0.62 0.99 7.00
C LEU A 284 -0.78 0.54 6.63
N THR A 285 -1.82 1.29 6.96
CA THR A 285 -3.19 0.83 6.69
C THR A 285 -3.61 1.18 5.28
N ALA A 286 -4.62 0.49 4.76
CA ALA A 286 -5.24 0.82 3.48
C ALA A 286 -6.12 2.08 3.55
N GLU A 287 -6.32 2.69 4.72
CA GLU A 287 -7.16 3.87 4.92
C GLU A 287 -6.33 5.09 5.35
N GLU A 288 -6.93 6.27 5.23
CA GLU A 288 -6.35 7.46 5.85
C GLU A 288 -6.24 7.30 7.38
N ARG A 289 -5.12 7.77 7.93
CA ARG A 289 -4.87 7.79 9.37
C ARG A 289 -4.39 9.15 9.81
N THR A 290 -4.80 9.55 11.01
CA THR A 290 -4.46 10.86 11.57
C THR A 290 -3.41 10.72 12.67
N THR A 291 -2.39 11.57 12.64
CA THR A 291 -1.42 11.73 13.72
C THR A 291 -1.49 13.12 14.33
N GLY A 292 -0.73 13.37 15.39
CA GLY A 292 -0.36 14.73 15.78
C GLY A 292 0.50 15.45 14.73
N ASN A 293 0.99 16.65 15.06
CA ASN A 293 1.94 17.37 14.21
C ASN A 293 3.37 16.81 14.32
N ARG A 294 4.18 17.03 13.28
CA ARG A 294 5.55 16.49 13.15
C ARG A 294 6.56 16.91 14.23
N HIS A 295 6.24 17.89 15.07
CA HIS A 295 7.15 18.37 16.13
C HIS A 295 6.92 17.65 17.47
N LYS A 296 5.90 16.80 17.57
CA LYS A 296 5.60 15.97 18.74
C LYS A 296 6.49 14.73 18.78
N TYR A 297 7.80 14.92 18.97
CA TYR A 297 8.76 13.82 19.10
C TYR A 297 9.81 14.09 20.17
N ASN A 298 10.35 13.01 20.73
CA ASN A 298 11.56 13.02 21.54
C ASN A 298 12.76 12.47 20.77
N LEU A 299 13.93 13.03 21.06
CA LEU A 299 15.22 12.43 20.69
C LEU A 299 15.97 12.10 21.99
N GLN A 300 15.99 10.81 22.33
CA GLN A 300 16.40 10.34 23.65
C GLN A 300 17.72 9.60 23.58
N LEU A 301 18.53 9.70 24.63
CA LEU A 301 19.72 8.89 24.84
C LEU A 301 19.48 7.90 25.98
N ARG A 302 19.99 6.67 25.85
CA ARG A 302 19.89 5.63 26.86
C ARG A 302 20.92 5.85 27.98
N THR A 303 20.42 6.05 29.19
CA THR A 303 21.22 6.24 30.42
C THR A 303 20.91 5.18 31.47
N GLU A 304 21.65 5.14 32.59
CA GLU A 304 21.34 4.27 33.73
C GLU A 304 19.98 4.61 34.38
N GLU A 305 19.54 5.88 34.27
CA GLU A 305 18.24 6.33 34.75
C GLU A 305 17.11 6.13 33.73
N GLY A 306 17.40 5.50 32.58
CA GLY A 306 16.45 5.25 31.51
C GLY A 306 16.65 6.18 30.31
N TRP A 307 15.61 6.31 29.49
CA TRP A 307 15.62 7.20 28.33
C TRP A 307 15.39 8.65 28.74
N GLN A 308 16.23 9.54 28.23
CA GLN A 308 16.20 10.97 28.54
C GLN A 308 16.37 11.77 27.24
N ASP A 309 15.42 12.66 26.92
CA ASP A 309 15.53 13.56 25.76
C ASP A 309 16.80 14.41 25.88
N VAL A 310 17.58 14.55 24.82
CA VAL A 310 18.83 15.31 24.82
C VAL A 310 18.62 16.83 24.83
N ARG A 311 17.39 17.27 24.54
CA ARG A 311 17.00 18.68 24.41
C ARG A 311 16.24 19.17 25.64
N GLY A 312 16.20 20.47 25.81
CA GLY A 312 15.42 21.17 26.82
C GLY A 312 15.57 22.67 26.68
N SER A 313 15.13 23.42 27.69
CA SER A 313 15.29 24.87 27.72
C SER A 313 15.45 25.36 29.16
N ALA A 314 16.17 26.47 29.33
CA ALA A 314 16.23 27.18 30.62
C ALA A 314 15.36 28.46 30.62
N GLU A 315 14.83 28.84 29.47
CA GLU A 315 14.08 30.10 29.28
C GLU A 315 12.58 29.85 29.11
N MET A 316 12.19 28.64 28.69
CA MET A 316 10.80 28.29 28.42
C MET A 316 10.02 27.98 29.70
N GLU A 317 8.84 28.59 29.84
CA GLU A 317 7.93 28.34 30.97
C GLU A 317 7.06 27.09 30.74
N PHE A 318 6.66 26.81 29.50
CA PHE A 318 5.83 25.65 29.12
C PHE A 318 6.15 25.15 27.71
N PHE A 319 6.18 23.83 27.53
CA PHE A 319 6.29 23.16 26.24
C PHE A 319 4.90 22.85 25.69
N GLU A 320 4.27 23.84 25.05
CA GLU A 320 2.92 23.71 24.50
C GLU A 320 2.92 23.31 23.02
N TYR A 321 2.12 22.30 22.69
CA TYR A 321 1.89 21.88 21.31
C TYR A 321 0.45 22.17 20.91
N THR A 322 0.25 22.50 19.63
CA THR A 322 -1.09 22.58 19.06
C THR A 322 -1.71 21.18 18.97
N ASP A 323 -3.00 21.08 19.27
CA ASP A 323 -3.84 19.90 19.01
C ASP A 323 -4.19 19.82 17.52
N GLU A 324 -3.18 19.85 16.67
CA GLU A 324 -3.31 19.75 15.22
C GLU A 324 -3.21 18.28 14.78
N GLY A 325 -4.24 17.82 14.07
CA GLY A 325 -4.27 16.51 13.43
C GLY A 325 -3.77 16.63 11.99
N VAL A 326 -2.84 15.75 11.61
CA VAL A 326 -2.34 15.62 10.24
C VAL A 326 -2.82 14.30 9.67
N ILE A 327 -3.49 14.35 8.52
CA ILE A 327 -4.03 13.18 7.81
C ILE A 327 -2.93 12.67 6.88
N HIS A 328 -2.72 11.35 6.88
CA HIS A 328 -1.79 10.64 6.01
C HIS A 328 -2.55 9.59 5.22
N ALA A 329 -2.38 9.62 3.90
CA ALA A 329 -2.76 8.53 3.01
C ALA A 329 -2.03 7.22 3.36
N PRO A 330 -2.51 6.04 2.93
CA PRO A 330 -1.72 4.81 2.86
C PRO A 330 -0.35 5.06 2.20
N GLY A 331 0.73 4.63 2.84
CA GLY A 331 2.10 4.84 2.36
C GLY A 331 2.68 6.22 2.62
N GLU A 332 1.87 7.22 2.99
CA GLU A 332 2.36 8.53 3.39
C GLU A 332 2.68 8.59 4.89
N GLY A 333 3.35 9.67 5.30
CA GLY A 333 3.64 9.94 6.69
C GLY A 333 4.55 11.14 6.84
N PHE A 334 5.44 11.08 7.82
CA PHE A 334 6.43 12.13 8.05
C PHE A 334 7.83 11.66 7.71
N GLU A 335 8.64 12.59 7.25
CA GLU A 335 10.08 12.44 7.17
C GLU A 335 10.77 13.48 8.07
N TRP A 336 11.81 13.04 8.77
CA TRP A 336 12.73 13.88 9.51
C TRP A 336 14.15 13.61 9.04
N GLU A 337 14.91 14.68 8.82
CA GLU A 337 16.36 14.65 8.65
C GLU A 337 16.96 15.40 9.83
N LEU A 338 17.72 14.70 10.68
CA LEU A 338 18.34 15.29 11.86
C LEU A 338 19.85 15.17 11.74
N GLU A 339 20.55 16.29 11.61
CA GLU A 339 22.01 16.30 11.74
C GLU A 339 22.37 16.10 13.23
N LEU A 340 23.19 15.09 13.52
CA LEU A 340 23.61 14.69 14.87
C LEU A 340 24.66 15.64 15.45
N THR A 341 24.32 16.93 15.48
CA THR A 341 25.02 18.03 16.14
C THR A 341 24.08 18.72 17.14
N ASP A 342 24.65 19.48 18.09
CA ASP A 342 23.85 20.20 19.09
C ASP A 342 22.86 21.17 18.43
N GLU A 343 23.26 21.81 17.32
CA GLU A 343 22.41 22.70 16.52
C GLU A 343 21.45 21.95 15.59
N GLY A 344 21.91 20.87 14.95
CA GLY A 344 21.13 20.14 13.95
C GLY A 344 19.88 19.47 14.52
N VAL A 345 19.95 18.94 15.74
CA VAL A 345 18.81 18.23 16.35
C VAL A 345 17.73 19.17 16.92
N VAL A 346 17.99 20.48 16.98
CA VAL A 346 17.01 21.51 17.34
C VAL A 346 16.62 22.41 16.16
N GLU A 347 17.30 22.27 15.02
CA GLU A 347 17.02 23.06 13.83
C GLU A 347 15.59 22.83 13.31
N GLY A 348 14.91 23.92 12.96
CA GLY A 348 13.55 23.86 12.40
C GLY A 348 12.49 23.34 13.37
N HIS A 349 12.80 23.20 14.66
CA HIS A 349 11.82 22.84 15.68
C HIS A 349 10.84 23.99 15.93
N PHE A 350 9.58 23.66 16.24
CA PHE A 350 8.54 24.65 16.54
C PHE A 350 8.86 25.52 17.76
N HIS A 351 9.57 24.95 18.72
CA HIS A 351 10.17 25.65 19.86
C HIS A 351 11.60 26.08 19.53
N ASP A 352 11.80 27.37 19.27
CA ASP A 352 13.09 27.98 18.89
C ASP A 352 14.07 28.14 20.07
N ASP A 353 13.57 28.13 21.30
CA ASP A 353 14.37 28.19 22.54
C ASP A 353 14.89 26.83 23.02
N LEU A 354 14.72 25.75 22.22
CA LEU A 354 15.29 24.44 22.53
C LEU A 354 16.80 24.41 22.31
N VAL A 355 17.50 23.79 23.26
CA VAL A 355 18.94 23.58 23.22
C VAL A 355 19.29 22.18 23.70
N VAL A 356 20.40 21.65 23.19
CA VAL A 356 20.98 20.40 23.68
C VAL A 356 21.78 20.65 24.96
N CYS A 357 21.54 19.81 25.99
CA CYS A 357 22.34 19.86 27.22
C CYS A 357 22.31 18.53 28.00
N PRO A 358 23.49 17.95 28.32
CA PRO A 358 24.83 18.31 27.82
C PRO A 358 24.95 18.10 26.30
N SER A 359 26.07 18.53 25.69
CA SER A 359 26.33 18.27 24.25
C SER A 359 26.16 16.79 23.90
N LEU A 360 25.76 16.51 22.66
CA LEU A 360 25.53 15.15 22.18
C LEU A 360 26.74 14.25 22.45
N GLN A 361 26.44 13.02 22.88
CA GLN A 361 27.45 12.03 23.27
C GLN A 361 27.27 10.75 22.45
N PRO A 362 28.33 9.96 22.22
CA PRO A 362 28.18 8.61 21.71
C PRO A 362 27.28 7.76 22.61
N GLY A 363 26.47 6.89 22.03
CA GLY A 363 25.58 6.00 22.77
C GLY A 363 24.42 5.46 21.94
N ARG A 364 23.45 4.85 22.62
CA ARG A 364 22.19 4.44 21.98
C ARG A 364 21.16 5.56 22.07
N TYR A 365 20.68 5.98 20.90
CA TYR A 365 19.61 6.95 20.74
C TYR A 365 18.30 6.27 20.38
N ARG A 366 17.20 6.94 20.71
CA ARG A 366 15.83 6.61 20.30
C ARG A 366 15.15 7.87 19.80
N PHE A 367 14.60 7.80 18.59
CA PHE A 367 13.60 8.75 18.14
C PHE A 367 12.23 8.19 18.48
N LEU A 368 11.43 8.97 19.20
CA LEU A 368 10.10 8.57 19.68
C LEU A 368 9.08 9.61 19.24
N TYR A 369 8.15 9.21 18.38
CA TYR A 369 6.99 10.00 18.03
C TYR A 369 5.85 9.76 19.03
N TRP A 370 5.07 10.78 19.36
CA TRP A 370 4.14 10.73 20.50
C TRP A 370 2.76 10.18 20.16
N GLU A 371 2.22 10.53 18.99
CA GLU A 371 0.80 10.35 18.67
C GLU A 371 0.61 9.94 17.19
N PRO A 372 0.72 8.63 16.87
CA PRO A 372 0.83 7.52 17.81
C PRO A 372 2.24 7.30 18.38
N ALA A 373 2.29 6.56 19.49
CA ALA A 373 3.51 6.21 20.17
C ALA A 373 4.31 5.15 19.41
N VAL A 374 5.31 5.59 18.64
CA VAL A 374 6.17 4.69 17.86
C VAL A 374 7.61 5.19 17.88
N ALA A 375 8.55 4.26 17.98
CA ALA A 375 9.96 4.61 18.10
C ALA A 375 10.88 3.72 17.26
N VAL A 376 12.03 4.31 16.93
CA VAL A 376 13.19 3.61 16.35
C VAL A 376 14.43 3.93 17.16
N GLU A 377 15.37 3.00 17.16
CA GLU A 377 16.63 3.14 17.87
C GLU A 377 17.81 3.09 16.91
N PHE A 378 18.89 3.78 17.26
CA PHE A 378 20.14 3.76 16.52
C PHE A 378 21.34 4.02 17.43
N HIS A 379 22.53 3.70 16.96
CA HIS A 379 23.78 3.99 17.65
C HIS A 379 24.45 5.22 17.07
N VAL A 380 24.98 6.06 17.95
CA VAL A 380 25.82 7.21 17.60
C VAL A 380 27.22 6.98 18.16
N GLN A 381 28.22 7.21 17.32
CA GLN A 381 29.66 7.05 17.60
C GLN A 381 30.38 8.40 17.48
N GLU A 382 31.64 8.46 17.90
CA GLU A 382 32.48 9.67 17.80
C GLU A 382 32.71 10.17 16.37
#